data_AF-A0A2M7N3Y8-F1
#
_entry.id   AF-A0A2M7N3Y8-F1
#
_cell.length_a   1.000
_cell.length_b   1.000
_cell.length_c   1.000
_cell.angle_alpha   90.00
_cell.angle_beta   90.00
_cell.angle_gamma   90.00
#
_symmetry.space_group_name_H-M   'P 1'
#
loop_
_entity.id
_entity.type
_entity.pdbx_description
1 polymer ?
#
loop_
_entity_poly.entity_id
_entity_poly.type
_entity_poly.pdbx_seq_one_letter_code
_entity_poly.pdbx_strand_id
1 'polypeptide(L)'
;MKVVTYSYARNALKSVLDGVVQDADITIISRRDAEGDAVVMSLDSYNSIMETLHLTSNAANAAHLARSIQQYREGKAQPRELIAD
;
A
#
# COMPACT_ATOMS: atom_id res chain seq x y z
N MET A 1 6.73 -5.87 -9.43
CA MET A 1 7.04 -4.55 -10.01
C MET A 1 7.34 -4.71 -11.49
N LYS A 2 6.62 -3.97 -12.35
CA LYS A 2 6.82 -3.94 -13.81
C LYS A 2 7.28 -2.56 -14.27
N VAL A 3 8.16 -2.49 -15.26
CA VAL A 3 8.56 -1.21 -15.89
C VAL A 3 8.06 -1.19 -17.33
N VAL A 4 7.37 -0.12 -17.72
CA VAL A 4 6.86 0.07 -19.08
C VAL A 4 7.23 1.45 -19.59
N THR A 5 7.34 1.61 -20.90
CA THR A 5 7.56 2.94 -21.51
C THR A 5 6.27 3.76 -21.47
N TYR A 6 6.39 5.08 -21.46
CA TYR A 6 5.26 6.00 -21.61
C TYR A 6 4.37 5.66 -22.82
N SER A 7 4.98 5.41 -23.98
CA SER A 7 4.23 5.09 -25.21
C SER A 7 3.41 3.80 -25.08
N TYR A 8 3.95 2.78 -24.41
CA TYR A 8 3.20 1.55 -24.13
C TYR A 8 2.05 1.81 -23.15
N ALA A 9 2.34 2.49 -22.02
CA ALA A 9 1.34 2.79 -21.00
C ALA A 9 0.18 3.61 -21.56
N ARG A 10 0.46 4.56 -22.45
CA ARG A 10 -0.56 5.36 -23.14
C ARG A 10 -1.48 4.49 -24.02
N ASN A 11 -0.91 3.55 -24.77
CA ASN A 11 -1.68 2.71 -25.69
C ASN A 11 -2.43 1.56 -24.99
N ALA A 12 -1.92 1.10 -23.84
CA ALA A 12 -2.43 -0.05 -23.11
C ALA A 12 -2.86 0.31 -21.67
N LEU A 13 -3.33 1.54 -21.44
CA LEU A 13 -3.61 2.06 -20.10
C LEU A 13 -4.57 1.16 -19.30
N LYS A 14 -5.63 0.68 -19.95
CA LYS A 14 -6.58 -0.24 -19.30
C LYS A 14 -5.89 -1.50 -18.78
N SER A 15 -5.07 -2.15 -19.59
CA SER A 15 -4.35 -3.36 -19.18
C SER A 15 -3.33 -3.10 -18.08
N VAL A 16 -2.71 -1.91 -18.06
CA VAL A 16 -1.83 -1.49 -16.95
C VAL A 16 -2.63 -1.33 -15.66
N LEU A 17 -3.79 -0.66 -15.71
CA LEU A 17 -4.67 -0.48 -14.54
C LEU A 17 -5.23 -1.80 -14.03
N ASP A 18 -5.74 -2.66 -14.93
CA ASP A 18 -6.27 -3.97 -14.57
C ASP A 18 -5.17 -4.83 -13.91
N GLY A 19 -3.94 -4.79 -14.44
CA GLY A 19 -2.80 -5.52 -13.88
C GLY A 19 -2.43 -5.07 -12.46
N VAL A 20 -2.30 -3.75 -12.20
CA VAL A 20 -1.95 -3.27 -10.84
C VAL A 20 -3.03 -3.56 -9.80
N VAL A 21 -4.30 -3.66 -10.22
CA VAL A 21 -5.41 -4.03 -9.33
C VAL A 21 -5.41 -5.54 -9.06
N GLN A 22 -5.26 -6.36 -10.10
CA GLN A 22 -5.31 -7.83 -9.97
C GLN A 22 -4.10 -8.41 -9.25
N ASP A 23 -2.91 -7.90 -9.57
CA ASP A 23 -1.66 -8.43 -9.04
C ASP A 23 -1.25 -7.77 -7.71
N ALA A 24 -2.03 -6.77 -7.25
CA ALA A 24 -1.72 -5.93 -6.09
C ALA A 24 -0.27 -5.40 -6.11
N ASP A 25 0.21 -5.04 -7.30
CA ASP A 25 1.61 -4.69 -7.57
C ASP A 25 1.71 -3.32 -8.26
N ILE A 26 2.91 -2.77 -8.33
CA ILE A 26 3.16 -1.45 -8.93
C ILE A 26 3.71 -1.57 -10.35
N THR A 27 3.32 -0.62 -11.20
CA THR A 27 3.92 -0.42 -12.52
C THR A 27 4.62 0.94 -12.58
N ILE A 28 5.91 0.93 -12.95
CA ILE A 28 6.69 2.13 -13.22
C ILE A 28 6.56 2.49 -14.70
N ILE A 29 6.17 3.72 -14.98
CA ILE A 29 6.12 4.30 -16.32
C ILE A 29 7.38 5.13 -16.54
N SER A 30 8.26 4.62 -17.39
CA SER A 30 9.49 5.31 -17.78
C SER A 30 9.24 6.38 -18.85
N ARG A 31 9.73 7.59 -18.61
CA ARG A 31 9.50 8.77 -19.46
C ARG A 31 10.83 9.37 -19.93
N ARG A 32 11.18 9.12 -21.20
CA ARG A 32 12.49 9.56 -21.78
C ARG A 32 12.65 11.08 -21.84
N ASP A 33 11.55 11.82 -22.03
CA ASP A 33 11.56 13.27 -22.24
C ASP A 33 10.93 14.05 -21.07
N ALA A 34 10.98 13.50 -19.85
CA ALA A 34 10.43 14.13 -18.65
C ALA A 34 11.41 14.07 -17.46
N GLU A 35 11.21 14.92 -16.46
CA GLU A 35 11.98 14.91 -15.21
C GLU A 35 11.56 13.72 -14.30
N GLY A 36 11.82 12.50 -14.76
CA GLY A 36 11.70 11.27 -13.98
C GLY A 36 10.54 10.36 -14.35
N ASP A 37 10.46 9.22 -13.67
CA ASP A 37 9.46 8.18 -13.91
C ASP A 37 8.21 8.36 -13.03
N ALA A 38 7.10 7.76 -13.43
CA ALA A 38 5.86 7.76 -12.64
C ALA A 38 5.53 6.35 -12.13
N VAL A 39 4.87 6.25 -10.98
CA VAL A 39 4.39 4.97 -10.44
C VAL A 39 2.88 4.92 -10.52
N VAL A 40 2.36 3.79 -11.00
CA VAL A 40 0.94 3.44 -11.00
C VAL A 40 0.74 2.25 -10.07
N MET A 41 -0.27 2.33 -9.22
CA MET A 41 -0.67 1.28 -8.28
C MET A 41 -2.18 1.30 -8.10
N SER A 42 -2.75 0.25 -7.50
CA SER A 42 -4.17 0.25 -7.13
C SER A 42 -4.46 1.29 -6.04
N LEU A 43 -5.71 1.77 -5.97
CA LEU A 43 -6.16 2.67 -4.90
C LEU A 43 -6.02 2.01 -3.52
N ASP A 44 -6.31 0.72 -3.43
CA ASP A 44 -6.21 -0.04 -2.18
C ASP A 44 -4.76 -0.14 -1.70
N SER A 45 -3.81 -0.36 -2.62
CA SER A 45 -2.38 -0.33 -2.32
C SER A 45 -1.94 1.06 -1.82
N TYR A 46 -2.37 2.12 -2.49
CA TYR A 46 -2.07 3.49 -2.07
C TYR A 46 -2.61 3.77 -0.65
N ASN A 47 -3.89 3.48 -0.40
CA ASN A 47 -4.52 3.69 0.90
C ASN A 47 -3.84 2.87 2.00
N SER A 48 -3.49 1.62 1.72
CA SER A 48 -2.78 0.74 2.67
C SER A 48 -1.41 1.30 3.06
N ILE A 49 -0.66 1.83 2.09
CA ILE A 49 0.63 2.47 2.34
C ILE A 49 0.44 3.74 3.16
N MET A 50 -0.50 4.61 2.77
CA MET A 50 -0.75 5.88 3.46
C MET A 50 -1.21 5.67 4.89
N GLU A 51 -2.07 4.68 5.14
CA GLU A 51 -2.53 4.34 6.49
C GLU A 51 -1.38 3.77 7.33
N THR A 52 -0.55 2.91 6.75
CA THR A 52 0.65 2.40 7.45
C THR A 52 1.59 3.54 7.83
N LEU A 53 1.85 4.48 6.91
CA LEU A 53 2.66 5.66 7.18
C LEU A 53 2.03 6.53 8.27
N HIS A 54 0.72 6.72 8.24
CA HIS A 54 -0.01 7.47 9.27
C HIS A 54 0.15 6.81 10.65
N LEU A 55 -0.17 5.53 10.78
CA LEU A 55 -0.09 4.78 12.03
C LEU A 55 1.34 4.72 12.59
N THR A 56 2.35 4.65 11.71
CA THR A 56 3.76 4.56 12.11
C THR A 56 4.46 5.91 12.25
N SER A 57 3.80 7.02 11.92
CA SER A 57 4.39 8.37 11.93
C SER A 57 4.87 8.84 13.31
N ASN A 58 4.26 8.33 14.38
CA ASN A 58 4.64 8.60 15.76
C ASN A 58 5.34 7.39 16.37
N ALA A 59 6.58 7.55 16.83
CA ALA A 59 7.38 6.49 17.44
C ALA A 59 6.68 5.81 18.65
N ALA A 60 5.95 6.57 19.47
CA ALA A 60 5.20 6.01 20.59
C ALA A 60 4.05 5.12 20.11
N ASN A 61 3.33 5.55 19.06
CA ASN A 61 2.24 4.77 18.47
C ASN A 61 2.76 3.52 17.75
N ALA A 62 3.84 3.66 16.97
CA ALA A 62 4.50 2.56 16.30
C ALA A 62 4.96 1.48 17.30
N ALA A 63 5.60 1.89 18.40
CA ALA A 63 6.02 0.98 19.46
C ALA A 63 4.83 0.32 20.17
N HIS A 64 3.75 1.06 20.41
CA HIS A 64 2.52 0.51 20.97
C HIS A 64 1.90 -0.54 20.04
N LEU A 65 1.71 -0.22 18.77
CA LEU A 65 1.14 -1.12 17.77
C LEU A 65 1.98 -2.40 17.61
N ALA A 66 3.32 -2.26 17.57
CA ALA A 66 4.23 -3.40 17.50
C ALA A 66 4.07 -4.34 18.71
N ARG A 67 3.96 -3.79 19.93
CA ARG A 67 3.70 -4.59 21.14
C ARG A 67 2.33 -5.28 21.07
N SER A 68 1.28 -4.59 20.64
CA SER A 68 -0.07 -5.17 20.52
C SER A 68 -0.11 -6.32 19.51
N ILE A 69 0.53 -6.17 18.35
CA ILE A 69 0.64 -7.23 17.34
C ILE A 69 1.41 -8.43 17.90
N GLN A 70 2.50 -8.20 18.63
CA GLN A 70 3.27 -9.27 19.27
C GLN A 70 2.44 -10.04 20.30
N GLN A 71 1.74 -9.34 21.20
CA GLN A 71 0.86 -9.95 22.18
C GLN A 71 -0.23 -10.81 21.51
N TYR A 72 -0.82 -10.32 20.41
CA TYR A 72 -1.80 -11.09 19.64
C TYR A 72 -1.20 -12.37 19.06
N ARG A 73 -0.03 -12.30 18.41
CA ARG A 73 0.68 -13.46 17.85
C ARG A 73 1.09 -14.49 18.91
N GLU A 74 1.37 -14.03 20.12
CA GLU A 74 1.70 -14.88 21.27
C GLU A 74 0.45 -15.46 21.97
N GLY A 75 -0.77 -15.18 21.46
CA GLY A 75 -2.02 -15.68 22.04
C GLY A 75 -2.40 -15.00 23.36
N LYS A 76 -1.82 -13.83 23.68
CA LYS A 76 -2.09 -13.08 24.92
C LYS A 76 -3.32 -12.18 24.83
N ALA A 77 -4.03 -12.20 23.70
CA ALA A 77 -5.26 -11.44 23.51
C ALA A 77 -6.38 -11.98 24.42
N GLN A 78 -7.16 -11.09 25.04
CA GLN A 78 -8.32 -11.46 25.83
C GLN A 78 -9.61 -10.98 25.14
N PRO A 79 -10.58 -11.86 24.90
CA PRO A 79 -11.89 -11.45 24.40
C PRO A 79 -12.59 -10.58 25.45
N ARG A 80 -13.28 -9.54 24.97
CA ARG A 80 -14.07 -8.62 25.78
C ARG A 80 -15.39 -8.37 25.06
N GLU A 81 -16.48 -8.33 25.82
CA GLU A 81 -17.78 -7.87 25.33
C GLU A 81 -17.67 -6.38 24.95
N LEU A 82 -18.39 -5.97 23.89
CA LEU A 82 -18.51 -4.56 23.55
C LEU A 82 -19.31 -3.86 24.66
N ILE A 83 -18.84 -2.70 25.10
CA ILE A 83 -19.59 -1.86 26.04
C ILE A 83 -20.65 -1.13 25.21
N ALA A 84 -21.92 -1.26 25.59
CA ALA A 84 -23.00 -0.49 24.99
C ALA A 84 -22.92 0.99 25.43
N ASP A 85 -23.31 1.90 24.54
CA ASP A 85 -23.37 3.35 24.81
C ASP A 85 -24.33 3.72 25.96
#